data_AF-A0A9P5A6N9-F1
#
_entry.id   AF-A0A9P5A6N9-F1
#
_cell.length_a   1.000
_cell.length_b   1.000
_cell.length_c   1.000
_cell.angle_alpha   90.00
_cell.angle_beta   90.00
_cell.angle_gamma   90.00
#
_symmetry.space_group_name_H-M   'P 1'
#
loop_
_entity.id
_entity.type
_entity.pdbx_description
1 polymer ?
#
loop_
_entity_poly.entity_id
_entity_poly.type
_entity_poly.pdbx_seq_one_letter_code
_entity_poly.pdbx_strand_id
1 'polypeptide(L)'
;MWPVPDHLFWDSDIAKWIEGACYFLADPDEYDKEIDQAAREPVSMISSAQQEDGYLNVRYIVVEPGKRWTNTRDMHGLYYDGHLIEAAISHKEFYKNDLLLEPIEKLSLIKTRFGLGDGQRRGYPGHPKIELSLFRLYDTTGNTEAFELAQYFLVERGNPDGHDGKHFYDWEREKRGESPWLRPNSYPNQELTGIVKLMLQSQNKIQLKGMRKSLPNAEV
;
A
#
# COMPACT_ATOMS: atom_id res chain seq x y z
N MET A 1 16.23 -11.84 15.05
CA MET A 1 16.63 -10.97 13.93
C MET A 1 15.41 -10.17 13.55
N TRP A 2 15.40 -8.91 13.96
CA TRP A 2 14.36 -7.91 13.73
C TRP A 2 15.10 -6.70 13.14
N PRO A 3 14.58 -6.00 12.13
CA PRO A 3 13.30 -6.22 11.43
C PRO A 3 13.32 -7.39 10.45
N VAL A 4 12.13 -7.96 10.15
CA VAL A 4 11.93 -8.93 9.06
C VAL A 4 12.06 -8.17 7.74
N PRO A 5 13.08 -8.43 6.91
CA PRO A 5 13.24 -7.73 5.63
C PRO A 5 12.03 -7.97 4.71
N ASP A 6 11.61 -6.96 3.96
CA ASP A 6 10.64 -7.06 2.86
C ASP A 6 9.25 -7.57 3.26
N HIS A 7 8.78 -7.19 4.45
CA HIS A 7 7.44 -7.50 4.93
C HIS A 7 6.35 -6.95 4.00
N LEU A 8 5.33 -7.77 3.71
CA LEU A 8 4.39 -7.53 2.61
C LEU A 8 3.42 -6.35 2.83
N PHE A 9 3.23 -5.90 4.07
CA PHE A 9 2.16 -4.96 4.43
C PHE A 9 2.58 -3.82 5.38
N TRP A 10 3.88 -3.49 5.44
CA TRP A 10 4.37 -2.37 6.28
C TRP A 10 3.72 -1.04 5.95
N ASP A 11 3.39 -0.80 4.69
CA ASP A 11 2.74 0.44 4.28
C ASP A 11 1.40 0.64 5.03
N SER A 12 0.70 -0.46 5.37
CA SER A 12 -0.54 -0.40 6.14
C SER A 12 -0.32 -0.03 7.61
N ASP A 13 0.85 -0.32 8.19
CA ASP A 13 1.15 0.04 9.57
C ASP A 13 1.35 1.55 9.70
N ILE A 14 1.99 2.17 8.70
CA ILE A 14 2.12 3.64 8.62
C ILE A 14 0.74 4.28 8.43
N ALA A 15 -0.10 3.75 7.54
CA ALA A 15 -1.45 4.28 7.32
C ALA A 15 -2.31 4.20 8.61
N LYS A 16 -2.32 3.06 9.31
CA LYS A 16 -3.03 2.90 10.59
C LYS A 16 -2.48 3.84 11.66
N TRP A 17 -1.16 4.03 11.70
CA TRP A 17 -0.54 4.93 12.65
C TRP A 17 -0.93 6.39 12.39
N ILE A 18 -0.97 6.83 11.12
CA ILE A 18 -1.47 8.16 10.72
C ILE A 18 -2.94 8.32 11.11
N GLU A 19 -3.80 7.34 10.83
CA GLU A 19 -5.21 7.33 11.24
C GLU A 19 -5.35 7.52 12.76
N GLY A 20 -4.63 6.70 13.54
CA GLY A 20 -4.62 6.79 14.99
C GLY A 20 -4.07 8.11 15.52
N ALA A 21 -3.01 8.64 14.91
CA ALA A 21 -2.44 9.94 15.27
C ALA A 21 -3.44 11.07 15.03
N CYS A 22 -4.17 11.05 13.92
CA CYS A 22 -5.21 12.05 13.64
C CYS A 22 -6.33 12.00 14.67
N TYR A 23 -6.76 10.80 15.08
CA TYR A 23 -7.77 10.65 16.13
C TYR A 23 -7.27 11.10 17.51
N PHE A 24 -6.02 10.78 17.86
CA PHE A 24 -5.42 11.21 19.11
C PHE A 24 -5.31 12.74 19.18
N LEU A 25 -4.80 13.37 18.12
CA LEU A 25 -4.61 14.82 18.06
C LEU A 25 -5.91 15.62 17.95
N ALA A 26 -7.02 14.97 17.59
CA ALA A 26 -8.33 15.61 17.50
C ALA A 26 -8.90 15.97 18.87
N ASP A 27 -8.42 15.36 19.96
CA ASP A 27 -8.75 15.76 21.32
C ASP A 27 -7.90 16.99 21.73
N PRO A 28 -8.51 18.16 21.98
CA PRO A 28 -7.79 19.37 22.35
C PRO A 28 -6.97 19.25 23.65
N ASP A 29 -7.38 18.37 24.57
CA ASP A 29 -6.71 18.19 25.85
C ASP A 29 -5.47 17.30 25.74
N GLU A 30 -5.39 16.48 24.68
CA GLU A 30 -4.31 15.53 24.40
C GLU A 30 -3.39 15.98 23.24
N TYR A 31 -3.58 17.19 22.72
CA TYR A 31 -2.79 17.67 21.58
C TYR A 31 -1.29 17.69 21.89
N ASP A 32 -0.53 16.93 21.10
CA ASP A 32 0.92 16.80 21.20
C ASP A 32 1.61 17.26 19.90
N LYS A 33 2.49 18.25 20.02
CA LYS A 33 3.21 18.83 18.88
C LYS A 33 4.22 17.87 18.24
N GLU A 34 4.82 16.98 19.02
CA GLU A 34 5.77 16.00 18.51
C GLU A 34 5.04 14.95 17.67
N ILE A 35 3.87 14.50 18.13
CA ILE A 35 3.01 13.58 17.37
C ILE A 35 2.47 14.24 16.10
N ASP A 36 2.02 15.50 16.17
CA ASP A 36 1.58 16.26 14.99
C ASP A 36 2.69 16.35 13.93
N GLN A 37 3.91 16.71 14.35
CA GLN A 37 5.04 16.79 13.42
C GLN A 37 5.40 15.41 12.83
N ALA A 38 5.37 14.36 13.67
CA ALA A 38 5.64 13.00 13.24
C ALA A 38 4.56 12.46 12.28
N ALA A 39 3.31 12.93 12.36
CA ALA A 39 2.22 12.55 11.45
C ALA A 39 2.36 13.20 10.07
N ARG A 40 2.86 14.44 10.00
CA ARG A 40 2.99 15.19 8.74
C ARG A 40 4.10 14.68 7.82
N GLU A 41 5.21 14.22 8.38
CA GLU A 41 6.35 13.72 7.61
C GLU A 41 5.99 12.52 6.70
N PRO A 42 5.42 11.40 7.21
CA PRO A 42 5.08 10.26 6.36
C PRO A 42 3.98 10.61 5.35
N VAL A 43 3.04 11.51 5.68
CA VAL A 43 2.03 11.98 4.72
C VAL A 43 2.68 12.65 3.51
N SER A 44 3.65 13.54 3.75
CA SER A 44 4.40 14.20 2.66
C SER A 44 5.18 13.19 1.82
N MET A 45 5.83 12.22 2.46
CA MET A 45 6.54 11.15 1.75
C MET A 45 5.61 10.29 0.90
N ILE A 46 4.48 9.86 1.45
CA ILE A 46 3.47 9.05 0.73
C ILE A 46 2.91 9.82 -0.46
N SER A 47 2.53 11.09 -0.26
CA SER A 47 1.99 11.95 -1.32
C SER A 47 3.00 12.12 -2.46
N SER A 48 4.28 12.34 -2.15
CA SER A 48 5.34 12.46 -3.16
C SER A 48 5.75 11.15 -3.85
N ALA A 49 5.39 9.99 -3.28
CA ALA A 49 5.69 8.68 -3.87
C ALA A 49 4.69 8.25 -4.95
N GLN A 50 3.55 8.95 -5.09
CA GLN A 50 2.56 8.65 -6.11
C GLN A 50 3.16 8.73 -7.51
N GLN A 51 2.90 7.70 -8.32
CA GLN A 51 3.35 7.63 -9.71
C GLN A 51 2.47 8.51 -10.62
N GLU A 52 2.95 8.84 -11.82
CA GLU A 52 2.22 9.70 -12.77
C GLU A 52 0.80 9.20 -13.11
N ASP A 53 0.61 7.88 -13.13
CA ASP A 53 -0.68 7.23 -13.38
C ASP A 53 -1.60 7.14 -12.16
N GLY A 54 -1.20 7.74 -11.03
CA GLY A 54 -1.94 7.73 -9.77
C GLY A 54 -1.63 6.52 -8.88
N TYR A 55 -0.83 5.56 -9.34
CA TYR A 55 -0.53 4.36 -8.56
C TYR A 55 0.33 4.68 -7.33
N LEU A 56 -0.05 4.10 -6.18
CA LEU A 56 0.63 4.31 -4.91
C LEU A 56 0.64 3.02 -4.10
N ASN A 57 1.77 2.32 -4.09
CA ASN A 57 2.04 1.16 -3.23
C ASN A 57 3.56 0.92 -3.25
N VAL A 58 4.24 1.06 -2.10
CA VAL A 58 5.70 1.09 -2.05
C VAL A 58 6.29 -0.23 -2.52
N ARG A 59 5.66 -1.37 -2.18
CA ARG A 59 6.09 -2.70 -2.64
C ARG A 59 6.26 -2.75 -4.15
N TYR A 60 5.25 -2.31 -4.90
CA TYR A 60 5.26 -2.41 -6.37
C TYR A 60 5.91 -1.21 -7.06
N ILE A 61 6.32 -0.19 -6.31
CA ILE A 61 7.15 0.92 -6.80
C ILE A 61 8.63 0.59 -6.62
N VAL A 62 9.02 0.05 -5.45
CA VAL A 62 10.43 -0.09 -5.04
C VAL A 62 10.92 -1.53 -5.04
N VAL A 63 10.15 -2.47 -4.49
CA VAL A 63 10.63 -3.85 -4.23
C VAL A 63 10.38 -4.76 -5.42
N GLU A 64 9.19 -4.70 -6.01
CA GLU A 64 8.76 -5.55 -7.12
C GLU A 64 8.09 -4.73 -8.24
N PRO A 65 8.83 -3.81 -8.89
CA PRO A 65 8.31 -3.03 -10.00
C PRO A 65 7.80 -3.95 -11.13
N GLY A 66 6.67 -3.56 -11.73
CA GLY A 66 6.01 -4.31 -12.80
C GLY A 66 5.10 -5.45 -12.33
N LYS A 67 5.01 -5.73 -11.02
CA LYS A 67 4.14 -6.81 -10.48
C LYS A 67 2.77 -6.36 -9.97
N ARG A 68 2.34 -5.12 -10.28
CA ARG A 68 1.04 -4.55 -9.84
C ARG A 68 -0.12 -5.51 -10.16
N TRP A 69 -0.90 -5.87 -9.13
CA TRP A 69 -2.07 -6.76 -9.22
C TRP A 69 -1.81 -8.11 -9.91
N THR A 70 -0.59 -8.64 -9.85
CA THR A 70 -0.30 -10.01 -10.33
C THR A 70 -0.68 -11.08 -9.31
N ASN A 71 -0.73 -10.70 -8.02
CA ASN A 71 -1.22 -11.54 -6.93
C ASN A 71 -2.06 -10.71 -5.94
N THR A 72 -3.33 -10.50 -6.31
CA THR A 72 -4.34 -9.82 -5.51
C THR A 72 -4.79 -10.66 -4.32
N ARG A 73 -4.71 -12.00 -4.44
CA ARG A 73 -5.07 -12.95 -3.38
C ARG A 73 -4.17 -12.83 -2.14
N ASP A 74 -2.85 -12.80 -2.34
CA ASP A 74 -1.90 -12.99 -1.22
C ASP A 74 -1.11 -11.72 -0.87
N MET A 75 -0.87 -10.81 -1.81
CA MET A 75 0.09 -9.71 -1.61
C MET A 75 -0.52 -8.43 -1.03
N HIS A 76 -1.78 -8.47 -0.55
CA HIS A 76 -2.39 -7.40 0.23
C HIS A 76 -2.39 -5.99 -0.42
N GLY A 77 -2.25 -5.90 -1.75
CA GLY A 77 -2.20 -4.60 -2.45
C GLY A 77 -3.46 -3.76 -2.18
N LEU A 78 -4.64 -4.32 -2.44
CA LEU A 78 -5.91 -3.65 -2.16
C LEU A 78 -6.19 -3.46 -0.67
N TYR A 79 -5.63 -4.31 0.21
CA TYR A 79 -5.74 -4.12 1.66
C TYR A 79 -4.99 -2.87 2.12
N TYR A 80 -3.79 -2.65 1.58
CA TYR A 80 -3.06 -1.41 1.80
C TYR A 80 -3.83 -0.19 1.29
N ASP A 81 -4.34 -0.25 0.06
CA ASP A 81 -5.14 0.83 -0.53
C ASP A 81 -6.31 1.20 0.40
N GLY A 82 -6.97 0.20 0.99
CA GLY A 82 -8.02 0.41 1.98
C GLY A 82 -7.57 1.12 3.26
N HIS A 83 -6.41 0.77 3.84
CA HIS A 83 -5.90 1.50 5.02
C HIS A 83 -5.46 2.92 4.67
N LEU A 84 -4.87 3.11 3.49
CA LEU A 84 -4.44 4.41 3.05
C LEU A 84 -5.63 5.37 2.87
N ILE A 85 -6.75 4.89 2.33
CA ILE A 85 -8.00 5.66 2.23
C ILE A 85 -8.47 6.14 3.60
N GLU A 86 -8.44 5.29 4.63
CA GLU A 86 -8.92 5.62 5.98
C GLU A 86 -8.01 6.65 6.65
N ALA A 87 -6.69 6.49 6.46
CA ALA A 87 -5.71 7.48 6.89
C ALA A 87 -5.96 8.84 6.23
N ALA A 88 -6.29 8.88 4.94
CA ALA A 88 -6.59 10.13 4.24
C ALA A 88 -7.87 10.80 4.70
N ILE A 89 -8.94 10.04 4.95
CA ILE A 89 -10.19 10.56 5.50
C ILE A 89 -9.91 11.21 6.85
N SER A 90 -9.24 10.49 7.75
CA SER A 90 -8.89 10.97 9.10
C SER A 90 -7.97 12.20 9.05
N HIS A 91 -6.99 12.20 8.14
CA HIS A 91 -6.09 13.32 7.91
C HIS A 91 -6.85 14.56 7.40
N LYS A 92 -7.76 14.40 6.43
CA LYS A 92 -8.61 15.50 5.94
C LYS A 92 -9.50 16.05 7.04
N GLU A 93 -10.11 15.17 7.83
CA GLU A 93 -10.97 15.56 8.95
C GLU A 93 -10.21 16.36 10.01
N PHE A 94 -8.98 15.97 10.35
CA PHE A 94 -8.19 16.68 11.36
C PHE A 94 -7.53 17.95 10.80
N TYR A 95 -6.75 17.83 9.73
CA TYR A 95 -5.94 18.92 9.18
C TYR A 95 -6.66 19.85 8.21
N LYS A 96 -7.90 19.52 7.81
CA LYS A 96 -8.73 20.31 6.89
C LYS A 96 -8.06 20.61 5.54
N ASN A 97 -7.31 19.64 5.02
CA ASN A 97 -6.68 19.70 3.71
C ASN A 97 -6.67 18.33 3.01
N ASP A 98 -6.39 18.33 1.71
CA ASP A 98 -6.50 17.16 0.85
C ASP A 98 -5.14 16.51 0.53
N LEU A 99 -4.08 16.82 1.27
CA LEU A 99 -2.71 16.40 0.93
C LEU A 99 -2.54 14.88 0.78
N LEU A 100 -3.25 14.10 1.63
CA LEU A 100 -3.27 12.65 1.55
C LEU A 100 -4.48 12.13 0.74
N LEU A 101 -5.53 12.94 0.57
CA LEU A 101 -6.74 12.54 -0.13
C LEU A 101 -6.61 12.68 -1.66
N GLU A 102 -5.99 13.74 -2.16
CA GLU A 102 -5.81 13.99 -3.60
C GLU A 102 -5.09 12.83 -4.32
N PRO A 103 -4.00 12.24 -3.77
CA PRO A 103 -3.42 11.03 -4.34
C PRO A 103 -4.42 9.88 -4.43
N ILE A 104 -5.26 9.72 -3.41
CA ILE A 104 -6.22 8.62 -3.31
C ILE A 104 -7.44 8.85 -4.20
N GLU A 105 -7.88 10.08 -4.43
CA GLU A 105 -8.99 10.34 -5.37
C GLU A 105 -8.67 9.87 -6.80
N LYS A 106 -7.40 9.64 -7.13
CA LYS A 106 -6.98 8.98 -8.38
C LYS A 106 -7.17 7.44 -8.39
N LEU A 107 -7.95 6.89 -7.46
CA LEU A 107 -8.39 5.48 -7.42
C LEU A 107 -9.11 4.97 -8.68
N SER A 108 -9.42 5.84 -9.64
CA SER A 108 -9.88 5.49 -10.99
C SER A 108 -9.01 4.42 -11.63
N LEU A 109 -7.70 4.37 -11.33
CA LEU A 109 -6.80 3.33 -11.79
C LEU A 109 -7.23 1.92 -11.33
N ILE A 110 -7.68 1.75 -10.08
CA ILE A 110 -8.19 0.47 -9.58
C ILE A 110 -9.47 0.10 -10.33
N LYS A 111 -10.37 1.07 -10.55
CA LYS A 111 -11.59 0.86 -11.32
C LYS A 111 -11.27 0.44 -12.76
N THR A 112 -10.28 1.01 -13.43
CA THR A 112 -9.89 0.53 -14.79
C THR A 112 -9.36 -0.90 -14.80
N ARG A 113 -8.90 -1.42 -13.65
CA ARG A 113 -8.35 -2.77 -13.52
C ARG A 113 -9.38 -3.81 -13.11
N PHE A 114 -10.30 -3.47 -12.21
CA PHE A 114 -11.26 -4.38 -11.61
C PHE A 114 -12.69 -3.93 -11.90
N GLY A 115 -13.52 -4.86 -12.37
CA GLY A 115 -14.89 -4.58 -12.76
C GLY A 115 -15.47 -5.63 -13.69
N LEU A 116 -16.60 -5.31 -14.31
CA LEU A 116 -17.34 -6.16 -15.25
C LEU A 116 -17.21 -5.73 -16.72
N GLY A 117 -16.59 -4.58 -16.98
CA GLY A 117 -16.39 -4.02 -18.30
C GLY A 117 -15.24 -4.67 -19.08
N ASP A 118 -15.17 -4.35 -20.36
CA ASP A 118 -14.19 -4.92 -21.28
C ASP A 118 -12.75 -4.60 -20.85
N GLY A 119 -11.91 -5.64 -20.80
CA GLY A 119 -10.51 -5.52 -20.39
C GLY A 119 -10.28 -5.46 -18.87
N GLN A 120 -11.34 -5.33 -18.06
CA GLN A 120 -11.25 -5.44 -16.60
C GLN A 120 -11.16 -6.90 -16.16
N ARG A 121 -10.54 -7.10 -15.00
CA ARG A 121 -10.52 -8.40 -14.33
C ARG A 121 -11.70 -8.49 -13.39
N ARG A 122 -12.39 -9.64 -13.42
CA ARG A 122 -13.43 -9.96 -12.43
C ARG A 122 -12.81 -10.40 -11.10
N GLY A 123 -12.03 -9.51 -10.50
CA GLY A 123 -11.20 -9.77 -9.33
C GLY A 123 -11.53 -8.88 -8.15
N TYR A 124 -11.19 -9.36 -6.96
CA TYR A 124 -11.53 -8.72 -5.69
C TYR A 124 -10.43 -8.95 -4.65
N PRO A 125 -10.34 -8.10 -3.61
CA PRO A 125 -9.27 -8.14 -2.60
C PRO A 125 -9.14 -9.50 -1.91
N GLY A 126 -7.92 -10.02 -1.81
CA GLY A 126 -7.60 -11.21 -1.01
C GLY A 126 -7.99 -11.07 0.45
N HIS A 127 -7.54 -9.98 1.08
CA HIS A 127 -7.91 -9.59 2.44
C HIS A 127 -8.93 -8.44 2.39
N PRO A 128 -10.17 -8.62 2.90
CA PRO A 128 -11.15 -7.54 2.96
C PRO A 128 -10.63 -6.33 3.76
N LYS A 129 -10.83 -5.12 3.24
CA LYS A 129 -10.58 -3.83 3.94
C LYS A 129 -11.04 -2.67 3.08
N ILE A 130 -10.65 -2.67 1.80
CA ILE A 130 -10.92 -1.57 0.86
C ILE A 130 -12.41 -1.31 0.68
N GLU A 131 -13.26 -2.33 0.80
CA GLU A 131 -14.71 -2.21 0.62
C GLU A 131 -15.30 -1.21 1.63
N LEU A 132 -14.94 -1.33 2.91
CA LEU A 132 -15.38 -0.40 3.96
C LEU A 132 -14.83 1.00 3.73
N SER A 133 -13.53 1.09 3.43
CA SER A 133 -12.86 2.37 3.23
C SER A 133 -13.44 3.15 2.06
N LEU A 134 -13.82 2.47 0.97
CA LEU A 134 -14.47 3.08 -0.18
C LEU A 134 -15.87 3.61 0.14
N PHE A 135 -16.64 2.92 1.00
CA PHE A 135 -17.92 3.47 1.49
C PHE A 135 -17.71 4.71 2.35
N ARG A 136 -16.72 4.72 3.24
CA ARG A 136 -16.37 5.91 4.04
C ARG A 136 -15.86 7.06 3.15
N LEU A 137 -15.11 6.74 2.10
CA LEU A 137 -14.67 7.72 1.12
C LEU A 137 -15.86 8.35 0.39
N TYR A 138 -16.83 7.54 -0.03
CA TYR A 138 -18.08 8.02 -0.63
C TYR A 138 -18.84 8.93 0.34
N ASP A 139 -19.02 8.53 1.61
CA ASP A 139 -19.70 9.35 2.62
C ASP A 139 -18.99 10.71 2.84
N THR A 140 -17.66 10.70 2.82
CA THR A 140 -16.83 11.90 3.05
C THR A 140 -16.80 12.85 1.84
N THR A 141 -16.81 12.32 0.62
CA THR A 141 -16.50 13.09 -0.61
C THR A 141 -17.65 13.18 -1.62
N GLY A 142 -18.64 12.30 -1.51
CA GLY A 142 -19.68 12.10 -2.52
C GLY A 142 -19.20 11.35 -3.77
N ASN A 143 -17.98 10.79 -3.77
CA ASN A 143 -17.42 10.09 -4.93
C ASN A 143 -18.19 8.79 -5.25
N THR A 144 -19.09 8.85 -6.22
CA THR A 144 -19.95 7.72 -6.61
C THR A 144 -19.15 6.55 -7.19
N GLU A 145 -17.98 6.78 -7.78
CA GLU A 145 -17.14 5.70 -8.30
C GLU A 145 -16.59 4.82 -7.19
N ALA A 146 -16.24 5.41 -6.03
CA ALA A 146 -15.82 4.65 -4.86
C ALA A 146 -16.94 3.73 -4.36
N PHE A 147 -18.18 4.24 -4.31
CA PHE A 147 -19.35 3.47 -3.94
C PHE A 147 -19.60 2.28 -4.89
N GLU A 148 -19.58 2.53 -6.20
CA GLU A 148 -19.74 1.48 -7.22
C GLU A 148 -18.65 0.40 -7.11
N LEU A 149 -17.40 0.81 -6.91
CA LEU A 149 -16.27 -0.11 -6.76
C LEU A 149 -16.39 -0.96 -5.48
N ALA A 150 -16.84 -0.36 -4.37
CA ALA A 150 -17.10 -1.07 -3.13
C ALA A 150 -18.18 -2.14 -3.30
N GLN A 151 -19.30 -1.78 -3.94
CA GLN A 151 -20.39 -2.72 -4.24
C GLN A 151 -19.92 -3.86 -5.14
N TYR A 152 -19.16 -3.53 -6.18
CA TYR A 152 -18.58 -4.54 -7.07
C TYR A 152 -17.73 -5.57 -6.31
N PHE A 153 -16.81 -5.12 -5.45
CA PHE A 153 -15.95 -6.03 -4.70
C PHE A 153 -16.74 -6.93 -3.74
N LEU A 154 -17.81 -6.42 -3.13
CA LEU A 154 -18.69 -7.23 -2.28
C LEU A 154 -19.46 -8.29 -3.06
N VAL A 155 -20.03 -7.92 -4.20
CA VAL A 155 -20.89 -8.82 -5.00
C VAL A 155 -20.08 -9.85 -5.77
N GLU A 156 -18.92 -9.49 -6.30
CA GLU A 156 -18.08 -10.41 -7.09
C GLU A 156 -17.35 -11.43 -6.20
N ARG A 157 -17.16 -11.13 -4.90
CA ARG A 157 -16.44 -12.00 -3.97
C ARG A 157 -17.13 -13.37 -3.87
N GLY A 158 -16.34 -14.43 -4.12
CA GLY A 158 -16.82 -15.80 -4.03
C GLY A 158 -17.62 -16.28 -5.25
N ASN A 159 -17.77 -15.47 -6.30
CA ASN A 159 -18.47 -15.87 -7.51
C ASN A 159 -17.77 -17.09 -8.17
N PRO A 160 -18.43 -18.27 -8.27
CA PRO A 160 -17.83 -19.47 -8.87
C PRO A 160 -17.62 -19.31 -10.38
N ASP A 161 -18.43 -18.48 -11.04
CA ASP A 161 -18.40 -18.20 -12.48
C ASP A 161 -17.86 -16.79 -12.73
N GLY A 162 -16.81 -16.41 -11.99
CA GLY A 162 -16.17 -15.09 -12.01
C GLY A 162 -15.39 -14.80 -13.29
N HIS A 163 -14.08 -14.69 -13.17
CA HIS A 163 -13.21 -14.34 -14.30
C HIS A 163 -12.97 -15.55 -15.20
N ASP A 164 -13.22 -15.40 -16.50
CA ASP A 164 -13.17 -16.49 -17.49
C ASP A 164 -13.96 -17.74 -17.08
N GLY A 165 -15.10 -17.56 -16.41
CA GLY A 165 -15.96 -18.66 -15.94
C GLY A 165 -15.37 -19.46 -14.78
N LYS A 166 -14.49 -18.86 -13.98
CA LYS A 166 -13.86 -19.47 -12.82
C LYS A 166 -13.92 -18.57 -11.60
N HIS A 167 -13.83 -19.18 -10.42
CA HIS A 167 -13.56 -18.47 -9.19
C HIS A 167 -12.25 -17.68 -9.31
N PHE A 168 -12.27 -16.39 -8.99
CA PHE A 168 -11.16 -15.47 -9.29
C PHE A 168 -9.80 -15.94 -8.75
N TYR A 169 -9.75 -16.44 -7.52
CA TYR A 169 -8.49 -16.92 -6.93
C TYR A 169 -7.96 -18.19 -7.58
N ASP A 170 -8.82 -19.00 -8.19
CA ASP A 170 -8.40 -20.16 -8.96
C ASP A 170 -7.79 -19.73 -10.29
N TRP A 171 -8.45 -18.79 -10.97
CA TRP A 171 -7.93 -18.16 -12.18
C TRP A 171 -6.58 -17.48 -11.93
N GLU A 172 -6.47 -16.69 -10.86
CA GLU A 172 -5.25 -15.93 -10.57
C GLU A 172 -4.07 -16.85 -10.22
N ARG A 173 -4.33 -17.92 -9.46
CA ARG A 173 -3.36 -18.98 -9.18
C ARG A 173 -2.86 -19.64 -10.47
N GLU A 174 -3.77 -20.02 -11.37
CA GLU A 174 -3.41 -20.65 -12.65
C GLU A 174 -2.54 -19.73 -13.51
N LYS A 175 -2.85 -18.43 -13.55
CA LYS A 175 -2.01 -17.43 -14.26
C LYS A 175 -0.60 -17.33 -13.68
N ARG A 176 -0.41 -17.63 -12.40
CA ARG A 176 0.90 -17.70 -11.74
C ARG A 176 1.58 -19.07 -11.87
N GLY A 177 0.91 -20.09 -12.43
CA GLY A 177 1.43 -21.45 -12.53
C GLY A 177 1.56 -22.15 -11.17
N GLU A 178 0.82 -21.70 -10.16
CA GLU A 178 0.89 -22.24 -8.81
C GLU A 178 0.07 -23.53 -8.67
N SER A 179 0.58 -24.48 -7.89
CA SER A 179 -0.16 -25.71 -7.55
C SER A 179 -1.41 -25.38 -6.71
N PRO A 180 -2.55 -26.06 -6.91
CA PRO A 180 -3.72 -25.95 -6.02
C PRO A 180 -3.41 -26.30 -4.56
N TRP A 181 -2.36 -27.08 -4.32
CA TRP A 181 -1.92 -27.54 -3.01
C TRP A 181 -0.86 -26.64 -2.38
N LEU A 182 -0.43 -25.60 -3.10
CA LEU A 182 0.53 -24.63 -2.57
C LEU A 182 -0.14 -23.85 -1.44
N ARG A 183 0.41 -23.99 -0.23
CA ARG A 183 -0.03 -23.19 0.91
C ARG A 183 0.45 -21.74 0.72
N PRO A 184 -0.41 -20.74 0.96
CA PRO A 184 0.03 -19.35 1.00
C PRO A 184 1.17 -19.21 2.00
N ASN A 185 2.28 -18.61 1.57
CA ASN A 185 3.41 -18.37 2.44
C ASN A 185 3.31 -16.93 2.98
N SER A 186 3.02 -16.78 4.27
CA SER A 186 2.95 -15.49 4.94
C SER A 186 4.31 -14.78 5.03
N TYR A 187 5.41 -15.50 4.77
CA TYR A 187 6.78 -14.99 4.79
C TYR A 187 7.45 -15.32 3.46
N PRO A 188 7.52 -14.39 2.48
CA PRO A 188 8.20 -14.68 1.21
C PRO A 188 9.60 -15.25 1.50
N ASN A 189 9.92 -16.40 0.89
CA ASN A 189 11.11 -17.20 1.22
C ASN A 189 12.36 -16.33 1.32
N GLN A 190 13.18 -16.61 2.33
CA GLN A 190 14.49 -16.00 2.61
C GLN A 190 15.55 -16.23 1.52
N GLU A 191 15.18 -16.67 0.31
CA GLU A 191 16.11 -16.65 -0.82
C GLU A 191 16.37 -15.19 -1.19
N LEU A 192 17.38 -14.65 -0.51
CA LEU A 192 18.11 -13.40 -0.69
C LEU A 192 18.06 -12.91 -2.14
N THR A 193 16.97 -12.26 -2.52
CA THR A 193 16.90 -11.45 -3.72
C THR A 193 17.85 -10.28 -3.52
N GLY A 194 18.61 -9.94 -4.56
CA GLY A 194 19.81 -9.11 -4.51
C GLY A 194 19.70 -7.70 -3.87
N ILE A 195 18.53 -7.30 -3.38
CA ILE A 195 18.27 -6.05 -2.66
C ILE A 195 19.00 -6.02 -1.32
N VAL A 196 19.02 -7.10 -0.51
CA VAL A 196 19.82 -7.13 0.73
C VAL A 196 21.32 -7.00 0.41
N LYS A 197 21.78 -7.58 -0.70
CA LYS A 197 23.16 -7.44 -1.19
C LYS A 197 23.46 -6.02 -1.68
N LEU A 198 22.51 -5.36 -2.34
CA LEU A 198 22.62 -3.97 -2.81
C LEU A 198 22.52 -2.96 -1.66
N MET A 199 21.69 -3.19 -0.66
CA MET A 199 21.59 -2.36 0.55
C MET A 199 22.83 -2.50 1.43
N LEU A 200 23.39 -3.70 1.60
CA LEU A 200 24.69 -3.88 2.27
C LEU A 200 25.84 -3.23 1.49
N GLN A 201 25.76 -3.19 0.15
CA GLN A 201 26.73 -2.47 -0.68
C GLN A 201 26.55 -0.94 -0.62
N SER A 202 25.32 -0.44 -0.47
CA SER A 202 25.04 1.00 -0.36
C SER A 202 25.37 1.54 1.04
N GLN A 203 25.07 0.80 2.10
CA GLN A 203 25.43 1.16 3.47
C GLN A 203 26.96 1.19 3.67
N ASN A 204 27.71 0.25 3.07
CA ASN A 204 29.18 0.31 3.07
C ASN A 204 29.74 1.53 2.32
N LYS A 205 29.09 1.97 1.22
CA LYS A 205 29.50 3.18 0.50
C LYS A 205 29.22 4.49 1.26
N ILE A 206 28.14 4.52 2.05
CA ILE A 206 27.78 5.69 2.87
C ILE A 206 28.72 5.82 4.07
N GLN A 207 29.06 4.73 4.76
CA GLN A 207 30.05 4.75 5.85
C GLN A 207 31.47 5.12 5.38
N LEU A 208 31.91 4.62 4.22
CA LEU A 208 33.24 4.94 3.68
C LEU A 208 33.39 6.40 3.19
N LYS A 209 32.29 7.05 2.76
CA LYS A 209 32.29 8.49 2.43
C LYS A 209 32.28 9.38 3.67
N GLY A 210 31.71 8.90 4.79
CA GLY A 210 31.73 9.60 6.08
C GLY A 210 33.09 9.57 6.77
N MET A 211 33.84 8.46 6.66
CA MET A 211 35.15 8.32 7.34
C MET A 211 36.32 9.03 6.65
N ARG A 212 36.21 9.44 5.37
CA ARG A 212 37.28 10.16 4.66
C ARG A 212 37.33 11.67 4.94
N LYS A 213 36.38 12.22 5.71
CA LYS A 213 36.34 13.66 6.04
C LYS A 213 36.90 14.03 7.43
N SER A 214 37.42 13.08 8.21
CA SER A 214 37.82 13.34 9.60
C SER A 214 39.21 12.83 10.02
N LEU A 215 40.13 12.56 9.08
CA LEU A 215 41.53 12.31 9.42
C LEU A 215 42.38 13.51 8.99
N PRO A 216 42.89 14.34 9.93
CA PRO A 216 43.91 15.32 9.61
C PRO A 216 45.20 14.60 9.19
N ASN A 217 45.86 15.13 8.15
CA ASN A 217 47.17 14.68 7.70
C ASN A 217 48.16 14.70 8.88
N ALA A 218 48.65 13.54 9.26
CA ALA A 218 49.86 13.43 10.09
C ALA A 218 51.01 13.03 9.17
N GLU A 219 51.86 14.01 8.88
CA GLU A 219 53.22 13.80 8.36
C GLU A 219 54.06 13.08 9.42
N VAL A 220 54.68 11.95 9.04
CA VAL A 220 56.08 11.57 9.36
C VAL A 220 56.59 10.68 8.23
#